data_AF-A0A1G0GR60-F1
#
_entry.id   AF-A0A1G0GR60-F1
#
_cell.length_a   1.000
_cell.length_b   1.000
_cell.length_c   1.000
_cell.angle_alpha   90.00
_cell.angle_beta   90.00
_cell.angle_gamma   90.00
#
_symmetry.space_group_name_H-M   'P 1'
#
loop_
_entity.id
_entity.type
_entity.pdbx_description
1 polymer ?
#
loop_
_entity_poly.entity_id
_entity_poly.type
_entity_poly.pdbx_seq_one_letter_code
_entity_poly.pdbx_strand_id
1 'polypeptide(L)'
;MILKNRLNNFMFLVIFLTVFTPMSFAFANENQSKKSSYHVHQKTNHAKHYHNKSHQNRIKKIHAAHTYIKTQPANSFQNKLVSFVHTIVNSLHYSTYRLGGTHFDPSQGIYIVDCSAYVDRVLQKIYPSAYHSLLRSSGSFKPTTEHYYQFFAQLSDKQSRYWDKIENVEELRPGDIIVFRYKDHDQKTVGHVMIVMNKPILDEDGFLVRVTDSAPSGHSKDTRMPRHHSGIGIGTLQLKVNPKTDEPNAYAWKVGAQFKKNVDIAMARPNAHLKEEIK
;
A
#
# COMPACT_ATOMS: atom_id res chain seq x y z
N MET A 1 50.55 -32.56 -39.24
CA MET A 1 51.72 -33.24 -38.65
C MET A 1 51.85 -32.72 -37.21
N ILE A 2 51.17 -33.35 -36.25
CA ILE A 2 51.68 -34.32 -35.25
C ILE A 2 52.01 -33.64 -33.90
N LEU A 3 51.19 -34.01 -32.90
CA LEU A 3 51.43 -34.23 -31.44
C LEU A 3 52.10 -33.13 -30.58
N LYS A 4 51.43 -32.63 -29.53
CA LYS A 4 51.23 -33.21 -28.15
C LYS A 4 52.49 -33.23 -27.26
N ASN A 5 52.42 -32.55 -26.10
CA ASN A 5 52.51 -33.10 -24.72
C ASN A 5 52.86 -31.98 -23.72
N ARG A 6 52.02 -31.68 -22.70
CA ARG A 6 51.75 -32.34 -21.40
C ARG A 6 52.75 -31.94 -20.29
N LEU A 7 52.24 -31.38 -19.20
CA LEU A 7 52.19 -31.94 -17.83
C LEU A 7 51.55 -30.89 -16.88
N ASN A 8 50.36 -31.16 -16.34
CA ASN A 8 50.09 -31.63 -14.96
C ASN A 8 50.25 -30.55 -13.88
N ASN A 9 49.12 -30.19 -13.25
CA ASN A 9 49.01 -30.19 -11.79
C ASN A 9 47.54 -30.32 -11.37
N PHE A 10 47.23 -31.51 -10.87
CA PHE A 10 46.00 -31.92 -10.18
C PHE A 10 46.21 -31.58 -8.70
N MET A 11 45.33 -30.80 -8.07
CA MET A 11 45.29 -30.73 -6.61
C MET A 11 43.86 -30.69 -6.07
N PHE A 12 43.48 -31.83 -5.51
CA PHE A 12 42.51 -32.13 -4.46
C PHE A 12 41.40 -31.11 -4.16
N LEU A 13 40.18 -31.47 -4.58
CA LEU A 13 38.92 -30.98 -4.02
C LEU A 13 38.55 -31.85 -2.81
N VAL A 14 38.55 -31.27 -1.61
CA VAL A 14 38.09 -31.91 -0.37
C VAL A 14 36.58 -31.73 -0.26
N ILE A 15 35.88 -32.87 -0.15
CA ILE A 15 34.44 -33.00 0.03
C ILE A 15 34.11 -32.77 1.52
N PHE A 16 33.33 -31.74 1.85
CA PHE A 16 32.67 -31.62 3.15
C PHE A 16 31.29 -32.28 3.08
N LEU A 17 31.19 -33.50 3.61
CA LEU A 17 29.93 -34.17 3.95
C LEU A 17 29.62 -33.88 5.41
N THR A 18 28.72 -32.93 5.68
CA THR A 18 28.10 -32.79 7.00
C THR A 18 26.75 -33.49 6.99
N VAL A 19 26.70 -34.59 7.73
CA VAL A 19 25.52 -35.39 8.01
C VAL A 19 24.68 -34.63 9.03
N PHE A 20 23.49 -34.15 8.64
CA PHE A 20 22.48 -33.66 9.58
C PHE A 20 21.55 -34.82 9.94
N THR A 21 21.70 -35.34 11.17
CA THR A 21 20.71 -36.20 11.82
C THR A 21 19.49 -35.39 12.25
N PRO A 22 18.26 -35.88 12.04
CA PRO A 22 17.05 -35.23 12.53
C PRO A 22 16.85 -35.58 14.02
N MET A 23 16.79 -34.57 14.87
CA MET A 23 16.37 -34.75 16.26
C MET A 23 14.85 -34.59 16.32
N SER A 24 14.16 -35.72 16.44
CA SER A 24 12.73 -35.79 16.75
C SER A 24 12.49 -35.35 18.19
N PHE A 25 11.71 -34.28 18.37
CA PHE A 25 11.02 -34.02 19.63
C PHE A 25 9.52 -34.17 19.40
N ALA A 26 8.96 -35.25 19.95
CA ALA A 26 7.56 -35.36 20.32
C ALA A 26 7.39 -34.94 21.80
N PHE A 27 6.12 -34.87 22.24
CA PHE A 27 5.60 -34.35 23.52
C PHE A 27 5.32 -32.84 23.51
N ALA A 28 4.17 -32.34 23.96
CA ALA A 28 2.93 -32.95 24.41
C ALA A 28 1.79 -31.92 24.29
N ASN A 29 0.59 -32.46 24.15
CA ASN A 29 -0.67 -31.76 24.08
C ASN A 29 -1.10 -31.37 25.51
N GLU A 30 -1.29 -30.09 25.83
CA GLU A 30 -1.94 -29.67 27.07
C GLU A 30 -3.03 -28.63 26.79
N ASN A 31 -4.26 -29.15 26.75
CA ASN A 31 -5.49 -28.39 26.92
C ASN A 31 -5.53 -27.82 28.34
N GLN A 32 -5.51 -26.50 28.51
CA GLN A 32 -6.21 -25.87 29.63
C GLN A 32 -6.95 -24.60 29.19
N SER A 33 -8.27 -24.77 29.06
CA SER A 33 -9.26 -23.70 29.12
C SER A 33 -9.12 -22.97 30.46
N LYS A 34 -8.90 -21.65 30.42
CA LYS A 34 -9.17 -20.76 31.56
C LYS A 34 -10.15 -19.67 31.13
N LYS A 35 -11.42 -19.90 31.46
CA LYS A 35 -12.44 -18.87 31.58
C LYS A 35 -12.04 -17.96 32.75
N SER A 36 -11.80 -16.67 32.49
CA SER A 36 -11.70 -15.66 33.55
C SER A 36 -12.98 -14.85 33.58
N SER A 37 -13.75 -15.07 34.63
CA SER A 37 -14.94 -14.32 35.03
C SER A 37 -14.49 -13.02 35.71
N TYR A 38 -14.73 -11.86 35.10
CA TYR A 38 -14.55 -10.58 35.77
C TYR A 38 -15.86 -10.15 36.44
N HIS A 39 -15.83 -10.17 37.76
CA HIS A 39 -16.86 -9.64 38.64
C HIS A 39 -16.94 -8.11 38.55
N VAL A 40 -18.17 -7.62 38.40
CA VAL A 40 -18.58 -6.22 38.50
C VAL A 40 -18.44 -5.76 39.95
N HIS A 41 -17.63 -4.73 40.18
CA HIS A 41 -17.72 -3.91 41.39
C HIS A 41 -18.11 -2.48 41.02
N GLN A 42 -19.36 -2.15 41.31
CA GLN A 42 -19.86 -0.79 41.36
C GLN A 42 -19.24 -0.07 42.56
N LYS A 43 -18.57 1.06 42.31
CA LYS A 43 -18.44 2.12 43.29
C LYS A 43 -18.81 3.46 42.65
N THR A 44 -19.63 4.18 43.39
CA THR A 44 -20.36 5.39 43.06
C THR A 44 -19.53 6.67 43.18
N ASN A 45 -19.76 7.57 42.21
CA ASN A 45 -19.87 9.03 42.27
C ASN A 45 -18.80 9.89 42.97
N HIS A 46 -18.12 10.76 42.20
CA HIS A 46 -18.48 12.19 42.15
C HIS A 46 -17.76 12.94 41.02
N ALA A 47 -18.47 13.91 40.46
CA ALA A 47 -18.28 14.54 39.16
C ALA A 47 -17.18 15.63 39.11
N LYS A 48 -16.62 15.84 37.92
CA LYS A 48 -16.40 17.18 37.37
C LYS A 48 -16.96 17.25 35.96
N HIS A 49 -18.06 17.98 35.84
CA HIS A 49 -18.72 18.35 34.60
C HIS A 49 -17.81 19.27 33.77
N TYR A 50 -17.33 18.78 32.63
CA TYR A 50 -17.01 19.63 31.47
C TYR A 50 -18.08 19.44 30.41
N HIS A 51 -18.72 20.55 30.07
CA HIS A 51 -19.94 20.66 29.29
C HIS A 51 -19.60 20.54 27.79
N ASN A 52 -19.70 19.36 27.18
CA ASN A 52 -19.50 19.20 25.74
C ASN A 52 -20.84 19.12 24.98
N LYS A 53 -21.60 20.23 25.00
CA LYS A 53 -22.87 20.40 24.28
C LYS A 53 -22.70 20.40 22.75
N SER A 54 -21.49 20.56 22.21
CA SER A 54 -21.26 20.57 20.76
C SER A 54 -21.27 19.16 20.15
N HIS A 55 -20.88 18.12 20.89
CA HIS A 55 -20.80 16.75 20.39
C HIS A 55 -22.17 16.06 20.28
N GLN A 56 -23.07 16.30 21.24
CA GLN A 56 -24.42 15.71 21.23
C GLN A 56 -25.34 16.35 20.17
N ASN A 57 -25.15 17.64 19.87
CA ASN A 57 -25.86 18.30 18.78
C ASN A 57 -25.41 17.84 17.39
N ARG A 58 -24.17 17.35 17.25
CA ARG A 58 -23.69 16.71 16.01
C ARG A 58 -24.35 15.34 15.79
N ILE A 59 -24.54 14.55 16.85
CA ILE A 59 -25.24 13.24 16.79
C ILE A 59 -26.72 13.41 16.41
N LYS A 60 -27.42 14.42 16.94
CA LYS A 60 -28.82 14.67 16.56
C LYS A 60 -28.99 15.15 15.11
N LYS A 61 -28.01 15.86 14.54
CA LYS A 61 -28.02 16.22 13.11
C LYS A 61 -27.77 15.03 12.18
N ILE A 62 -27.15 13.95 12.68
CA ILE A 62 -26.87 12.71 11.94
C ILE A 62 -28.11 11.80 11.83
N HIS A 63 -29.07 11.88 12.76
CA HIS A 63 -30.31 11.11 12.67
C HIS A 63 -31.35 11.72 11.71
N ALA A 64 -31.26 13.01 11.38
CA ALA A 64 -32.15 13.66 10.41
C ALA A 64 -31.64 13.62 8.95
N ALA A 65 -30.41 13.14 8.71
CA ALA A 65 -29.84 12.95 7.38
C ALA A 65 -29.89 11.49 6.89
N HIS A 66 -30.57 10.60 7.63
CA HIS A 66 -30.72 9.17 7.32
C HIS A 66 -31.88 8.87 6.37
N THR A 67 -32.15 9.75 5.41
CA THR A 67 -33.08 9.44 4.31
C THR A 67 -32.64 10.19 3.07
N TYR A 68 -31.58 9.70 2.43
CA TYR A 68 -31.39 9.67 0.97
C TYR A 68 -30.02 9.01 0.68
N ILE A 69 -29.88 7.70 0.93
CA ILE A 69 -28.82 6.92 0.28
C ILE A 69 -29.30 6.71 -1.17
N LYS A 70 -29.05 7.72 -2.01
CA LYS A 70 -28.95 7.47 -3.45
C LYS A 70 -27.64 6.70 -3.61
N THR A 71 -27.74 5.40 -3.85
CA THR A 71 -26.63 4.56 -4.31
C THR A 71 -26.00 5.21 -5.55
N GLN A 72 -24.95 6.00 -5.32
CA GLN A 72 -24.09 6.47 -6.40
C GLN A 72 -23.37 5.23 -6.94
N PRO A 73 -23.50 4.89 -8.23
CA PRO A 73 -22.74 3.78 -8.78
C PRO A 73 -21.26 4.11 -8.60
N ALA A 74 -20.50 3.21 -7.96
CA ALA A 74 -19.05 3.30 -7.94
C ALA A 74 -18.56 3.55 -9.37
N ASN A 75 -17.74 4.59 -9.56
CA ASN A 75 -17.33 5.06 -10.88
C ASN A 75 -16.77 3.86 -11.67
N SER A 76 -17.24 3.66 -12.91
CA SER A 76 -16.86 2.52 -13.75
C SER A 76 -15.34 2.33 -13.87
N PHE A 77 -14.56 3.41 -13.79
CA PHE A 77 -13.10 3.36 -13.82
C PHE A 77 -12.47 2.82 -12.53
N GLN A 78 -13.04 3.13 -11.36
CA GLN A 78 -12.58 2.57 -10.09
C GLN A 78 -12.77 1.05 -10.09
N ASN A 79 -13.93 0.59 -10.55
CA ASN A 79 -14.20 -0.84 -10.68
C ASN A 79 -13.26 -1.50 -11.69
N LYS A 80 -12.96 -0.85 -12.82
CA LYS A 80 -11.98 -1.33 -13.81
C LYS A 80 -10.57 -1.43 -13.22
N LEU A 81 -10.13 -0.43 -12.45
CA LEU A 81 -8.84 -0.45 -11.77
C LEU A 81 -8.77 -1.61 -10.79
N VAL A 82 -9.74 -1.71 -9.87
CA VAL A 82 -9.76 -2.76 -8.85
C VAL A 82 -9.80 -4.14 -9.49
N SER A 83 -10.61 -4.32 -10.54
CA SER A 83 -10.66 -5.57 -11.31
C SER A 83 -9.31 -5.88 -11.97
N PHE A 84 -8.66 -4.89 -12.59
CA PHE A 84 -7.37 -5.07 -13.23
C PHE A 84 -6.27 -5.47 -12.24
N VAL A 85 -6.23 -4.83 -11.07
CA VAL A 85 -5.33 -5.21 -9.99
C VAL A 85 -5.60 -6.64 -9.51
N HIS A 86 -6.86 -7.01 -9.31
CA HIS A 86 -7.20 -8.38 -8.94
C HIS A 86 -6.82 -9.40 -10.01
N THR A 87 -6.98 -9.08 -11.30
CA THR A 87 -6.47 -9.93 -12.39
C THR A 87 -4.97 -10.15 -12.26
N ILE A 88 -4.18 -9.08 -12.10
CA ILE A 88 -2.71 -9.18 -11.93
C ILE A 88 -2.36 -10.10 -10.76
N VAL A 89 -2.97 -9.85 -9.59
CA VAL A 89 -2.64 -10.58 -8.36
C VAL A 89 -3.06 -12.05 -8.44
N ASN A 90 -4.21 -12.35 -9.06
CA ASN A 90 -4.71 -13.71 -9.22
C ASN A 90 -3.97 -14.49 -10.31
N SER A 91 -3.29 -13.82 -11.24
CA SER A 91 -2.49 -14.44 -12.30
C SER A 91 -0.99 -14.44 -12.01
N LEU A 92 -0.56 -14.17 -10.77
CA LEU A 92 0.86 -14.16 -10.41
C LEU A 92 1.46 -15.57 -10.52
N HIS A 93 2.44 -15.73 -11.41
CA HIS A 93 3.33 -16.88 -11.43
C HIS A 93 4.67 -16.56 -10.77
N TYR A 94 5.21 -15.37 -11.03
CA TYR A 94 6.43 -14.88 -10.41
C TYR A 94 6.37 -13.36 -10.22
N SER A 95 6.66 -12.90 -9.01
CA SER A 95 6.86 -11.48 -8.76
C SER A 95 8.00 -11.25 -7.79
N THR A 96 8.80 -10.22 -8.07
CA THR A 96 9.82 -9.73 -7.15
C THR A 96 10.00 -8.23 -7.29
N TYR A 97 10.26 -7.58 -6.16
CA TYR A 97 10.60 -6.16 -6.18
C TYR A 97 12.05 -6.00 -6.62
N ARG A 98 12.27 -5.13 -7.61
CA ARG A 98 13.61 -4.74 -8.03
C ARG A 98 13.64 -3.25 -8.28
N LEU A 99 14.49 -2.53 -7.55
CA LEU A 99 14.71 -1.10 -7.79
C LEU A 99 15.12 -0.88 -9.25
N GLY A 100 14.40 -0.02 -9.97
CA GLY A 100 14.63 0.23 -11.39
C GLY A 100 13.99 -0.81 -12.32
N GLY A 101 13.38 -1.88 -11.80
CA GLY A 101 12.74 -2.92 -12.60
C GLY A 101 11.53 -2.41 -13.39
N THR A 102 11.35 -2.90 -14.60
CA THR A 102 10.28 -2.47 -15.53
C THR A 102 9.59 -3.64 -16.24
N HIS A 103 9.99 -4.87 -15.94
CA HIS A 103 9.48 -6.06 -16.61
C HIS A 103 8.08 -6.40 -16.08
N PHE A 104 7.08 -6.23 -16.93
CA PHE A 104 5.67 -6.38 -16.59
C PHE A 104 5.01 -7.20 -17.69
N ASP A 105 4.86 -8.51 -17.46
CA ASP A 105 4.28 -9.46 -18.42
C ASP A 105 3.01 -10.11 -17.84
N PRO A 106 1.83 -9.54 -18.13
CA PRO A 106 0.56 -10.12 -17.71
C PRO A 106 0.22 -11.45 -18.38
N SER A 107 0.79 -11.74 -19.54
CA SER A 107 0.47 -12.98 -20.27
C SER A 107 1.12 -14.19 -19.62
N GLN A 108 2.31 -14.02 -19.04
CA GLN A 108 3.04 -15.06 -18.31
C GLN A 108 2.88 -14.95 -16.79
N GLY A 109 2.29 -13.88 -16.27
CA GLY A 109 2.18 -13.64 -14.84
C GLY A 109 3.52 -13.32 -14.18
N ILE A 110 4.46 -12.71 -14.93
CA ILE A 110 5.84 -12.43 -14.49
C ILE A 110 6.04 -10.92 -14.32
N TYR A 111 6.46 -10.52 -13.12
CA TYR A 111 6.61 -9.11 -12.75
C TYR A 111 7.89 -8.85 -11.97
N ILE A 112 8.82 -8.09 -12.57
CA ILE A 112 10.07 -7.65 -11.95
C ILE A 112 10.10 -6.12 -12.02
N VAL A 113 9.47 -5.49 -11.03
CA VAL A 113 9.17 -4.05 -11.03
C VAL A 113 9.45 -3.42 -9.67
N ASP A 114 9.80 -2.14 -9.69
CA ASP A 114 9.72 -1.30 -8.49
C ASP A 114 8.28 -0.78 -8.27
N CYS A 115 8.07 -0.06 -7.16
CA CYS A 115 6.76 0.46 -6.79
C CYS A 115 6.19 1.43 -7.82
N SER A 116 7.00 2.38 -8.29
CA SER A 116 6.60 3.34 -9.32
C SER A 116 6.30 2.67 -10.66
N ALA A 117 7.13 1.74 -11.12
CA ALA A 117 6.90 1.03 -12.38
C ALA A 117 5.61 0.20 -12.32
N TYR A 118 5.27 -0.37 -11.17
CA TYR A 118 3.98 -1.04 -10.99
C TYR A 118 2.80 -0.05 -11.13
N VAL A 119 2.84 1.07 -10.40
CA VAL A 119 1.77 2.09 -10.43
C VAL A 119 1.63 2.70 -11.83
N ASP A 120 2.75 2.98 -12.49
CA ASP A 120 2.81 3.46 -13.88
C ASP A 120 2.03 2.55 -14.82
N ARG A 121 2.24 1.23 -14.73
CA ARG A 121 1.55 0.25 -15.60
C ARG A 121 0.05 0.22 -15.36
N VAL A 122 -0.38 0.35 -14.10
CA VAL A 122 -1.80 0.44 -13.77
C VAL A 122 -2.42 1.74 -14.31
N LEU A 123 -1.76 2.88 -14.11
CA LEU A 123 -2.24 4.17 -14.60
C LEU A 123 -2.24 4.25 -16.13
N GLN A 124 -1.19 3.76 -16.80
CA GLN A 124 -1.13 3.67 -18.27
C GLN A 124 -2.33 2.90 -18.83
N LYS A 125 -2.73 1.80 -18.16
CA LYS A 125 -3.81 0.94 -18.62
C LYS A 125 -5.20 1.54 -18.37
N ILE A 126 -5.40 2.14 -17.19
CA ILE A 126 -6.75 2.52 -16.73
C ILE A 126 -7.01 4.03 -16.86
N TYR A 127 -5.99 4.87 -16.60
CA TYR A 127 -6.07 6.33 -16.60
C TYR A 127 -4.97 6.96 -17.49
N PRO A 128 -4.93 6.64 -18.80
CA PRO A 128 -3.82 7.06 -19.66
C PRO A 128 -3.64 8.59 -19.73
N SER A 129 -4.72 9.37 -19.70
CA SER A 129 -4.65 10.84 -19.70
C SER A 129 -4.04 11.39 -18.39
N ALA A 130 -4.40 10.81 -17.25
CA ALA A 130 -3.84 11.18 -15.95
C ALA A 130 -2.36 10.80 -15.85
N TYR A 131 -2.00 9.62 -16.36
CA TYR A 131 -0.60 9.23 -16.46
C TYR A 131 0.20 10.19 -17.34
N HIS A 132 -0.32 10.55 -18.52
CA HIS A 132 0.37 11.46 -19.42
C HIS A 132 0.54 12.87 -18.83
N SER A 133 -0.41 13.37 -18.04
CA SER A 133 -0.24 14.66 -17.37
C SER A 133 0.87 14.62 -16.31
N LEU A 134 1.02 13.49 -15.59
CA LEU A 134 2.15 13.27 -14.67
C LEU A 134 3.49 13.26 -15.42
N LEU A 135 3.58 12.56 -16.56
CA LEU A 135 4.80 12.58 -17.39
C LEU A 135 5.17 13.99 -17.82
N ARG A 136 4.19 14.76 -18.30
CA ARG A 136 4.41 16.14 -18.75
C ARG A 136 4.87 17.05 -17.61
N SER A 137 4.27 16.92 -16.44
CA SER A 137 4.61 17.74 -15.28
C SER A 137 5.99 17.40 -14.71
N SER A 138 6.35 16.11 -14.69
CA SER A 138 7.64 15.66 -14.16
C SER A 138 8.80 15.82 -15.14
N GLY A 139 8.53 15.94 -16.44
CA GLY A 139 9.55 15.91 -17.49
C GLY A 139 10.26 14.55 -17.62
N SER A 140 9.78 13.52 -16.92
CA SER A 140 10.38 12.18 -16.89
C SER A 140 9.49 11.18 -17.62
N PHE A 141 10.12 10.33 -18.44
CA PHE A 141 9.45 9.17 -19.05
C PHE A 141 9.23 8.00 -18.07
N LYS A 142 9.86 8.06 -16.89
CA LYS A 142 9.73 7.09 -15.82
C LYS A 142 9.63 7.83 -14.47
N PRO A 143 8.42 8.29 -14.09
CA PRO A 143 8.19 8.93 -12.79
C PRO A 143 8.70 8.05 -11.64
N THR A 144 9.32 8.66 -10.66
CA THR A 144 9.78 8.02 -9.42
C THR A 144 8.86 8.48 -8.30
N THR A 145 9.01 7.93 -7.09
CA THR A 145 8.26 8.40 -5.91
C THR A 145 8.45 9.90 -5.66
N GLU A 146 9.62 10.48 -5.98
CA GLU A 146 9.83 11.94 -5.90
C GLU A 146 8.94 12.69 -6.89
N HIS A 147 8.90 12.25 -8.15
CA HIS A 147 8.05 12.88 -9.17
C HIS A 147 6.56 12.80 -8.79
N TYR A 148 6.09 11.66 -8.29
CA TYR A 148 4.72 11.52 -7.79
C TYR A 148 4.44 12.49 -6.63
N TYR A 149 5.34 12.57 -5.65
CA TYR A 149 5.16 13.44 -4.50
C TYR A 149 5.14 14.92 -4.88
N GLN A 150 6.14 15.37 -5.63
CA GLN A 150 6.21 16.76 -6.10
C GLN A 150 4.96 17.14 -6.90
N PHE A 151 4.51 16.24 -7.79
CA PHE A 151 3.30 16.46 -8.57
C PHE A 151 2.06 16.57 -7.69
N PHE A 152 1.85 15.65 -6.75
CA PHE A 152 0.67 15.67 -5.86
C PHE A 152 0.69 16.87 -4.90
N ALA A 153 1.86 17.25 -4.38
CA ALA A 153 2.02 18.41 -3.50
C ALA A 153 1.69 19.75 -4.19
N GLN A 154 1.80 19.80 -5.52
CA GLN A 154 1.50 20.98 -6.33
C GLN A 154 0.06 21.00 -6.87
N LEU A 155 -0.74 19.96 -6.64
CA LEU A 155 -2.14 19.96 -7.05
C LEU A 155 -2.91 21.04 -6.27
N SER A 156 -3.73 21.81 -6.98
CA SER A 156 -4.63 22.78 -6.37
C SER A 156 -5.84 22.10 -5.71
N ASP A 157 -6.46 22.78 -4.76
CA ASP A 157 -7.71 22.31 -4.13
C ASP A 157 -8.91 22.37 -5.09
N LYS A 158 -8.76 23.06 -6.23
CA LYS A 158 -9.71 23.00 -7.33
C LYS A 158 -9.54 21.69 -8.09
N GLN A 159 -10.65 21.04 -8.38
CA GLN A 159 -10.71 19.85 -9.23
C GLN A 159 -9.99 20.09 -10.56
N SER A 160 -8.97 19.28 -10.83
CA SER A 160 -8.24 19.32 -12.09
C SER A 160 -8.79 18.27 -13.04
N ARG A 161 -8.60 18.51 -14.34
CA ARG A 161 -9.12 17.66 -15.42
C ARG A 161 -8.74 16.19 -15.26
N TYR A 162 -7.56 15.92 -14.70
CA TYR A 162 -7.00 14.56 -14.65
C TYR A 162 -6.67 14.07 -13.25
N TRP A 163 -6.59 14.97 -12.27
CA TRP A 163 -6.19 14.64 -10.91
C TRP A 163 -6.95 15.50 -9.91
N ASP A 164 -7.40 14.91 -8.80
CA ASP A 164 -7.83 15.66 -7.63
C ASP A 164 -6.83 15.47 -6.49
N LYS A 165 -6.53 16.55 -5.78
CA LYS A 165 -5.82 16.50 -4.51
C LYS A 165 -6.68 15.82 -3.45
N ILE A 166 -6.07 15.02 -2.58
CA ILE A 166 -6.73 14.45 -1.41
C ILE A 166 -5.91 14.82 -0.17
N GLU A 167 -6.52 15.54 0.76
CA GLU A 167 -5.85 15.95 2.00
C GLU A 167 -6.19 15.05 3.18
N ASN A 168 -7.45 14.59 3.24
CA ASN A 168 -7.94 13.78 4.35
C ASN A 168 -7.91 12.28 3.99
N VAL A 169 -7.26 11.48 4.83
CA VAL A 169 -7.19 10.01 4.68
C VAL A 169 -8.58 9.38 4.63
N GLU A 170 -9.54 9.91 5.39
CA GLU A 170 -10.92 9.43 5.36
C GLU A 170 -11.55 9.60 3.98
N GLU A 171 -11.11 10.52 3.13
CA GLU A 171 -11.68 10.73 1.78
C GLU A 171 -11.18 9.77 0.72
N LEU A 172 -10.13 8.99 1.03
CA LEU A 172 -9.60 8.00 0.10
C LEU A 172 -10.68 7.00 -0.34
N ARG A 173 -10.51 6.51 -1.56
CA ARG A 173 -11.37 5.58 -2.28
C ARG A 173 -10.50 4.60 -3.08
N PRO A 174 -11.05 3.44 -3.47
CA PRO A 174 -10.35 2.54 -4.37
C PRO A 174 -9.88 3.25 -5.66
N GLY A 175 -8.61 3.06 -6.01
CA GLY A 175 -7.95 3.67 -7.15
C GLY A 175 -7.17 4.96 -6.85
N ASP A 176 -7.33 5.54 -5.66
CA ASP A 176 -6.51 6.69 -5.26
C ASP A 176 -5.05 6.26 -5.03
N ILE A 177 -4.13 7.20 -5.20
CA ILE A 177 -2.69 6.96 -5.10
C ILE A 177 -2.18 7.62 -3.82
N ILE A 178 -1.36 6.89 -3.06
CA ILE A 178 -0.64 7.40 -1.89
C ILE A 178 0.85 7.33 -2.20
N VAL A 179 1.58 8.41 -1.93
CA VAL A 179 3.03 8.44 -2.05
C VAL A 179 3.68 8.93 -0.76
N PHE A 180 4.73 8.24 -0.35
CA PHE A 180 5.58 8.54 0.80
C PHE A 180 6.92 9.08 0.32
N ARG A 181 7.46 10.08 1.04
CA ARG A 181 8.83 10.56 0.95
C ARG A 181 9.47 10.56 2.30
N TYR A 182 10.60 9.88 2.45
CA TYR A 182 11.34 9.91 3.70
C TYR A 182 12.18 11.17 3.75
N LYS A 183 12.15 11.87 4.89
CA LYS A 183 12.93 13.09 5.10
C LYS A 183 14.40 12.80 5.42
N ASP A 184 14.71 11.56 5.79
CA ASP A 184 16.09 11.11 6.03
C ASP A 184 16.81 10.83 4.71
N HIS A 185 17.89 11.58 4.47
CA HIS A 185 18.74 11.43 3.30
C HIS A 185 19.61 10.15 3.31
N ASP A 186 19.67 9.44 4.44
CA ASP A 186 20.51 8.25 4.63
C ASP A 186 19.81 6.94 4.26
N GLN A 187 18.51 6.96 3.94
CA GLN A 187 17.78 5.74 3.56
C GLN A 187 18.06 5.35 2.11
N LYS A 188 18.49 4.10 1.90
CA LYS A 188 18.71 3.49 0.55
C LYS A 188 17.48 3.54 -0.36
N THR A 189 16.29 3.74 0.21
CA THR A 189 15.03 3.97 -0.52
C THR A 189 14.54 5.36 -0.18
N VAL A 190 14.17 6.15 -1.17
CA VAL A 190 13.81 7.55 -0.96
C VAL A 190 12.30 7.76 -0.70
N GLY A 191 11.48 6.71 -0.83
CA GLY A 191 10.03 6.79 -0.66
C GLY A 191 9.32 5.52 -1.10
N HIS A 192 8.00 5.59 -1.22
CA HIS A 192 7.18 4.49 -1.74
C HIS A 192 5.87 5.00 -2.35
N VAL A 193 5.32 4.33 -3.36
CA VAL A 193 4.04 4.72 -3.99
C VAL A 193 3.13 3.50 -4.12
N MET A 194 1.85 3.69 -3.83
CA MET A 194 0.87 2.61 -3.68
C MET A 194 -0.50 3.06 -4.17
N ILE A 195 -1.37 2.10 -4.47
CA ILE A 195 -2.76 2.35 -4.89
C ILE A 195 -3.70 1.85 -3.80
N VAL A 196 -4.68 2.66 -3.41
CA VAL A 196 -5.72 2.30 -2.45
C VAL A 196 -6.69 1.29 -3.06
N MET A 197 -7.00 0.23 -2.33
CA MET A 197 -7.88 -0.86 -2.77
C MET A 197 -9.24 -0.85 -2.09
N ASN A 198 -9.35 -0.23 -0.91
CA ASN A 198 -10.60 -0.16 -0.15
C ASN A 198 -10.76 1.22 0.50
N LYS A 199 -11.99 1.58 0.87
CA LYS A 199 -12.25 2.69 1.77
C LYS A 199 -11.47 2.49 3.08
N PRO A 200 -10.71 3.49 3.57
CA PRO A 200 -10.04 3.35 4.86
C PRO A 200 -11.01 3.14 6.00
N ILE A 201 -10.56 2.39 7.00
CA ILE A 201 -11.34 2.12 8.22
C ILE A 201 -10.63 2.84 9.36
N LEU A 202 -11.36 3.69 10.08
CA LEU A 202 -10.83 4.30 11.30
C LEU A 202 -10.66 3.21 12.37
N ASP A 203 -9.50 3.22 13.01
CA ASP A 203 -9.07 2.35 14.09
C ASP A 203 -8.52 3.22 15.24
N GLU A 204 -8.27 2.65 16.42
CA GLU A 204 -7.89 3.42 17.62
C GLU A 204 -6.64 4.29 17.40
N ASP A 205 -5.67 3.79 16.63
CA ASP A 205 -4.36 4.42 16.44
C ASP A 205 -4.19 5.18 15.11
N GLY A 206 -5.20 5.15 14.23
CA GLY A 206 -5.17 5.76 12.90
C GLY A 206 -6.11 5.08 11.90
N PHE A 207 -5.86 5.24 10.61
CA PHE A 207 -6.65 4.62 9.55
C PHE A 207 -5.98 3.35 9.03
N LEU A 208 -6.73 2.26 8.97
CA LEU A 208 -6.35 1.05 8.23
C LEU A 208 -6.57 1.32 6.74
N VAL A 209 -5.49 1.26 5.96
CA VAL A 209 -5.55 1.48 4.51
C VAL A 209 -5.11 0.22 3.79
N ARG A 210 -6.03 -0.37 3.03
CA ARG A 210 -5.72 -1.50 2.15
C ARG A 210 -5.17 -0.96 0.84
N VAL A 211 -3.98 -1.41 0.47
CA VAL A 211 -3.23 -0.92 -0.68
C VAL A 211 -2.73 -2.07 -1.54
N THR A 212 -2.45 -1.78 -2.81
CA THR A 212 -1.63 -2.61 -3.67
C THR A 212 -0.39 -1.85 -4.11
N ASP A 213 0.72 -2.57 -4.21
CA ASP A 213 2.03 -2.01 -4.52
C ASP A 213 2.98 -3.10 -5.03
N SER A 214 4.22 -2.72 -5.40
CA SER A 214 5.35 -3.65 -5.49
C SER A 214 6.39 -3.26 -4.45
N ALA A 215 6.77 -4.16 -3.55
CA ALA A 215 7.65 -3.85 -2.42
C ALA A 215 8.61 -4.99 -2.03
N PRO A 216 9.71 -4.70 -1.30
CA PRO A 216 10.62 -5.73 -0.78
C PRO A 216 9.98 -6.66 0.27
N SER A 217 8.91 -6.22 0.93
CA SER A 217 8.23 -6.96 2.01
C SER A 217 6.73 -6.67 2.01
N GLY A 218 5.89 -7.68 2.30
CA GLY A 218 4.44 -7.49 2.43
C GLY A 218 3.97 -6.72 3.67
N HIS A 219 2.77 -6.16 3.59
CA HIS A 219 2.05 -5.53 4.70
C HIS A 219 1.31 -6.56 5.59
N SER A 220 0.35 -6.12 6.42
CA SER A 220 -0.55 -7.05 7.13
C SER A 220 -1.60 -7.63 6.19
N LYS A 221 -1.97 -8.91 6.38
CA LYS A 221 -2.95 -9.62 5.54
C LYS A 221 -2.61 -9.45 4.04
N ASP A 222 -1.33 -9.62 3.71
CA ASP A 222 -0.82 -9.44 2.35
C ASP A 222 -1.13 -10.66 1.48
N THR A 223 -1.44 -10.44 0.20
CA THR A 223 -1.66 -11.53 -0.77
C THR A 223 -0.36 -12.17 -1.25
N ARG A 224 0.79 -11.51 -1.04
CA ARG A 224 2.11 -12.12 -1.29
C ARG A 224 2.26 -13.39 -0.46
N MET A 225 2.50 -14.51 -1.14
CA MET A 225 2.67 -15.79 -0.47
C MET A 225 3.91 -15.79 0.44
N PRO A 226 3.94 -16.57 1.52
CA PRO A 226 5.10 -16.63 2.42
C PRO A 226 6.43 -17.01 1.73
N ARG A 227 6.41 -17.70 0.59
CA ARG A 227 7.61 -18.02 -0.22
C ARG A 227 8.07 -16.87 -1.13
N HIS A 228 7.22 -15.87 -1.35
CA HIS A 228 7.45 -14.70 -2.18
C HIS A 228 7.31 -13.45 -1.31
N HIS A 229 8.35 -13.14 -0.53
CA HIS A 229 8.32 -12.02 0.41
C HIS A 229 8.27 -10.64 -0.27
N SER A 230 8.59 -10.54 -1.56
CA SER A 230 8.68 -9.30 -2.33
C SER A 230 7.86 -9.36 -3.62
N GLY A 231 7.74 -8.22 -4.32
CA GLY A 231 7.02 -8.11 -5.59
C GLY A 231 5.65 -7.49 -5.41
N ILE A 232 4.69 -7.80 -6.29
CA ILE A 232 3.33 -7.23 -6.29
C ILE A 232 2.44 -7.94 -5.25
N GLY A 233 1.62 -7.16 -4.54
CA GLY A 233 0.67 -7.70 -3.57
C GLY A 233 -0.39 -6.70 -3.14
N ILE A 234 -1.35 -7.18 -2.36
CA ILE A 234 -2.41 -6.37 -1.73
C ILE A 234 -2.34 -6.60 -0.23
N GLY A 235 -2.11 -5.55 0.53
CA GLY A 235 -1.87 -5.60 1.96
C GLY A 235 -2.51 -4.43 2.69
N THR A 236 -2.50 -4.47 4.02
CA THR A 236 -3.04 -3.40 4.87
C THR A 236 -1.93 -2.76 5.69
N LEU A 237 -1.77 -1.45 5.55
CA LEU A 237 -0.92 -0.60 6.37
C LEU A 237 -1.78 0.31 7.26
N GLN A 238 -1.15 1.01 8.19
CA GLN A 238 -1.79 2.03 9.01
C GLN A 238 -1.24 3.42 8.66
N LEU A 239 -2.13 4.41 8.52
CA LEU A 239 -1.78 5.82 8.45
C LEU A 239 -2.22 6.53 9.73
N LYS A 240 -1.34 7.36 10.28
CA LYS A 240 -1.69 8.27 11.37
C LYS A 240 -1.93 9.66 10.81
N VAL A 241 -2.95 10.33 11.33
CA VAL A 241 -3.27 11.70 10.99
C VAL A 241 -2.90 12.64 12.14
N ASN A 242 -2.59 13.88 11.80
CA ASN A 242 -2.43 14.95 12.76
C ASN A 242 -3.81 15.33 13.32
N PRO A 243 -4.06 15.25 14.64
CA PRO A 243 -5.38 15.54 15.21
C PRO A 243 -5.81 17.01 15.10
N LYS A 244 -4.92 17.92 14.66
CA LYS A 244 -5.22 19.34 14.44
C LYS A 244 -5.52 19.68 12.99
N THR A 245 -4.87 19.00 12.04
CA THR A 245 -4.96 19.32 10.60
C THR A 245 -5.64 18.21 9.78
N ASP A 246 -5.88 17.05 10.37
CA ASP A 246 -6.36 15.81 9.73
C ASP A 246 -5.44 15.27 8.61
N GLU A 247 -4.29 15.89 8.39
CA GLU A 247 -3.29 15.48 7.40
C GLU A 247 -2.55 14.21 7.85
N PRO A 248 -2.25 13.27 6.92
CA PRO A 248 -1.42 12.11 7.24
C PRO A 248 0.02 12.54 7.56
N ASN A 249 0.56 12.08 8.70
CA ASN A 249 1.89 12.47 9.17
C ASN A 249 2.80 11.31 9.59
N ALA A 250 2.29 10.08 9.58
CA ALA A 250 3.07 8.88 9.85
C ALA A 250 2.41 7.64 9.25
N TYR A 251 3.19 6.58 9.09
CA TYR A 251 2.64 5.27 8.70
C TYR A 251 3.28 4.13 9.49
N ALA A 252 2.56 3.02 9.63
CA ALA A 252 3.11 1.73 10.05
C ALA A 252 2.95 0.72 8.91
N TRP A 253 4.06 0.09 8.50
CA TRP A 253 4.08 -0.82 7.34
C TRP A 253 3.18 -2.06 7.52
N LYS A 254 3.02 -2.48 8.77
CA LYS A 254 2.10 -3.52 9.22
C LYS A 254 1.23 -2.95 10.33
N VAL A 255 -0.01 -3.39 10.39
CA VAL A 255 -0.95 -3.09 11.48
C VAL A 255 -0.31 -3.46 12.83
N GLY A 256 -0.27 -2.50 13.76
CA GLY A 256 0.34 -2.67 15.10
C GLY A 256 1.86 -2.53 15.15
N ALA A 257 2.52 -2.24 14.02
CA ALA A 257 3.95 -1.92 14.02
C ALA A 257 4.20 -0.47 14.47
N GLN A 258 5.46 -0.16 14.77
CA GLN A 258 5.88 1.20 15.11
C GLN A 258 5.64 2.17 13.95
N PHE A 259 5.07 3.34 14.26
CA PHE A 259 4.85 4.40 13.29
C PHE A 259 6.15 5.09 12.92
N LYS A 260 6.41 5.15 11.61
CA LYS A 260 7.46 5.98 11.02
C LYS A 260 6.92 7.40 10.81
N LYS A 261 7.48 8.35 11.56
CA LYS A 261 7.04 9.76 11.61
C LYS A 261 7.84 10.69 10.71
N ASN A 262 9.03 10.28 10.26
CA ASN A 262 9.90 11.13 9.45
C ASN A 262 9.60 10.95 7.95
N VAL A 263 8.36 11.25 7.59
CA VAL A 263 7.79 10.99 6.27
C VAL A 263 6.88 12.13 5.88
N ASP A 264 6.95 12.54 4.62
CA ASP A 264 5.89 13.32 3.98
C ASP A 264 4.99 12.38 3.18
N ILE A 265 3.69 12.66 3.23
CA ILE A 265 2.66 11.85 2.60
C ILE A 265 1.82 12.75 1.72
N ALA A 266 1.69 12.40 0.45
CA ALA A 266 0.78 13.06 -0.48
C ALA A 266 -0.17 12.04 -1.10
N MET A 267 -1.39 12.47 -1.40
CA MET A 267 -2.45 11.60 -1.91
C MET A 267 -3.19 12.30 -3.05
N ALA A 268 -3.54 11.55 -4.09
CA ALA A 268 -4.29 12.08 -5.22
C ALA A 268 -5.19 11.04 -5.87
N ARG A 269 -6.27 11.52 -6.49
CA ARG A 269 -7.23 10.72 -7.25
C ARG A 269 -7.02 10.91 -8.75
N PRO A 270 -6.71 9.87 -9.53
CA PRO A 270 -6.73 9.98 -10.98
C PRO A 270 -8.19 10.05 -11.47
N ASN A 271 -8.46 11.00 -12.37
CA ASN A 271 -9.75 11.18 -13.00
C ASN A 271 -9.73 10.65 -14.44
N ALA A 272 -10.77 9.89 -14.77
CA ALA A 272 -11.02 9.52 -16.14
C ALA A 272 -11.70 10.69 -16.84
N HIS A 273 -10.97 11.37 -17.70
CA HIS A 273 -11.62 12.22 -18.69
C HIS A 273 -12.23 11.28 -19.74
N LEU A 274 -13.56 11.17 -19.74
CA LEU A 274 -14.27 10.63 -20.89
C LEU A 274 -13.96 11.57 -22.05
N LYS A 275 -13.29 11.07 -23.09
CA LYS A 275 -13.32 11.76 -24.38
C LYS A 275 -14.77 11.70 -24.87
N GLU A 276 -15.56 12.71 -24.54
CA GLU A 276 -16.49 13.22 -25.55
C GLU A 276 -15.68 14.20 -26.41
N GLU A 277 -15.94 14.15 -27.72
CA GLU A 277 -15.33 14.94 -28.80
C GLU A 277 -14.00 14.41 -29.35
N ILE A 278 -14.09 13.63 -30.43
CA ILE A 278 -13.99 14.20 -31.78
C ILE A 278 -15.12 13.57 -32.63
N LYS A 279 -16.06 14.43 -33.06
CA LYS A 279 -16.97 14.16 -34.18
C LYS A 279 -16.21 14.22 -35.48
#